data_AF-A0A1S2EV54-F1
#
_entry.id   AF-A0A1S2EV54-F1
#
_cell.length_a   1.000
_cell.length_b   1.000
_cell.length_c   1.000
_cell.angle_alpha   90.00
_cell.angle_beta   90.00
_cell.angle_gamma   90.00
#
_symmetry.space_group_name_H-M   'P 1'
#
loop_
_entity.id
_entity.type
_entity.pdbx_description
1 polymer ?
#
loop_
_entity_poly.entity_id
_entity_poly.type
_entity_poly.pdbx_seq_one_letter_code
_entity_poly.pdbx_strand_id
1 'polypeptide(L)'
;MTKRTNYIVVIIIALITIAYLYFSPTTVHKEMEGLICSFDSDFEKITQMVISGKSNRNVFSRDSFFGQLVVDDDLSYDVELYYDGGKLFGTITTFSKDVRLKSVGSVMTTKELEYIWITLNDINEKYGIQEGYIFSPADNKEQANELIKKELMKVTQ
;
A
#
# COMPACT_ATOMS: atom_id res chain seq x y z
N MET A 1 -33.09 2.77 42.60
CA MET A 1 -32.76 3.45 41.32
C MET A 1 -31.33 3.15 40.82
N THR A 2 -30.65 2.15 41.38
CA THR A 2 -29.22 1.85 41.17
C THR A 2 -28.93 0.85 40.05
N LYS A 3 -29.86 -0.07 39.75
CA LYS A 3 -29.64 -1.11 38.71
C LYS A 3 -29.47 -0.51 37.30
N ARG A 4 -30.25 0.52 36.93
CA ARG A 4 -30.18 1.16 35.60
C ARG A 4 -28.85 1.88 35.37
N THR A 5 -28.30 2.51 36.41
CA THR A 5 -27.01 3.22 36.34
C THR A 5 -25.84 2.25 36.10
N ASN A 6 -25.87 1.06 36.70
CA ASN A 6 -24.82 0.05 36.49
C ASN A 6 -24.79 -0.46 35.04
N TYR A 7 -25.94 -0.65 34.39
CA TYR A 7 -25.98 -1.07 32.97
C TYR A 7 -25.42 0.00 32.04
N ILE A 8 -25.70 1.28 32.30
CA ILE A 8 -25.20 2.39 31.48
C ILE A 8 -23.66 2.44 31.55
N VAL A 9 -23.07 2.29 32.75
CA VAL A 9 -21.62 2.27 32.92
C VAL A 9 -20.99 1.10 32.16
N VAL A 10 -21.59 -0.10 32.24
CA VAL A 10 -21.11 -1.28 31.50
C VAL A 10 -21.18 -1.06 29.98
N ILE A 11 -22.25 -0.45 29.47
CA ILE A 11 -22.39 -0.12 28.04
C ILE A 11 -21.33 0.90 27.60
N ILE A 12 -21.08 1.93 28.41
CA ILE A 12 -20.06 2.94 28.11
C ILE A 12 -18.66 2.29 28.05
N ILE A 13 -18.32 1.44 29.02
CA ILE A 13 -17.04 0.74 29.03
C ILE A 13 -16.91 -0.19 27.81
N ALA A 14 -17.97 -0.91 27.46
CA ALA A 14 -18.00 -1.76 26.27
C ALA A 14 -17.77 -0.94 24.99
N LEU A 15 -18.44 0.20 24.83
CA LEU A 15 -18.27 1.09 23.69
C LEU A 15 -16.85 1.67 23.60
N ILE A 16 -16.27 2.10 24.72
CA ILE A 16 -14.89 2.61 24.77
C ILE A 16 -13.91 1.49 24.37
N THR A 17 -14.13 0.27 24.85
CA THR A 17 -13.26 -0.87 24.53
C THR A 17 -13.34 -1.24 23.05
N ILE A 18 -14.55 -1.28 22.48
CA ILE A 18 -14.77 -1.51 21.04
C ILE A 18 -14.11 -0.41 20.20
N ALA A 19 -14.30 0.86 20.59
CA ALA A 19 -13.67 1.98 19.91
C ALA A 19 -12.14 1.87 19.95
N TYR A 20 -11.56 1.59 21.12
CA TYR A 20 -10.12 1.44 21.27
C TYR A 20 -9.54 0.33 20.38
N LEU A 21 -10.19 -0.83 20.34
CA LEU A 21 -9.78 -1.94 19.46
C LEU A 21 -9.93 -1.58 17.97
N TYR A 22 -10.93 -0.78 17.61
CA TYR A 22 -11.16 -0.37 16.23
C TYR A 22 -10.15 0.69 15.74
N PHE A 23 -9.76 1.62 16.60
CA PHE A 23 -8.83 2.72 16.26
C PHE A 23 -7.35 2.36 16.44
N SER A 24 -7.04 1.23 17.06
CA SER A 24 -5.65 0.82 17.26
C SER A 24 -4.97 0.58 15.90
N PRO A 25 -3.77 1.16 15.66
CA PRO A 25 -3.03 0.93 14.43
C PRO A 25 -2.75 -0.56 14.23
N THR A 26 -3.09 -1.09 13.06
CA THR A 26 -2.73 -2.47 12.72
C THR A 26 -1.36 -2.47 12.08
N THR A 27 -0.42 -3.22 12.66
CA THR A 27 0.89 -3.43 12.03
C THR A 27 0.70 -4.42 10.88
N VAL A 28 1.23 -4.08 9.71
CA VAL A 28 1.18 -4.93 8.53
C VAL A 28 2.60 -5.23 8.12
N HIS A 29 2.88 -6.50 7.84
CA HIS A 29 4.13 -6.96 7.26
C HIS A 29 3.76 -8.04 6.25
N LYS A 30 4.11 -7.82 4.99
CA LYS A 30 3.73 -8.71 3.90
C LYS A 30 4.90 -8.83 2.92
N GLU A 31 5.40 -10.05 2.80
CA GLU A 31 6.33 -10.45 1.75
C GLU A 31 5.52 -10.95 0.57
N MET A 32 5.92 -10.56 -0.64
CA MET A 32 5.24 -10.95 -1.86
C MET A 32 6.22 -11.03 -3.03
N GLU A 33 5.96 -11.97 -3.92
CA GLU A 33 6.64 -12.04 -5.20
C GLU A 33 5.95 -11.08 -6.18
N GLY A 34 6.75 -10.25 -6.85
CA GLY A 34 6.29 -9.30 -7.85
C GLY A 34 6.94 -9.55 -9.19
N LEU A 35 6.39 -8.89 -10.20
CA LEU A 35 6.90 -8.91 -11.56
C LEU A 35 7.20 -7.48 -11.99
N ILE A 36 8.46 -7.22 -12.34
CA ILE A 36 8.89 -6.00 -12.99
C ILE A 36 8.62 -6.15 -14.48
N CYS A 37 7.82 -5.25 -15.03
CA CYS A 37 7.48 -5.21 -16.44
C CYS A 37 7.83 -3.83 -17.02
N SER A 38 8.21 -3.81 -18.29
CA SER A 38 8.24 -2.58 -19.10
C SER A 38 6.90 -2.39 -19.79
N PHE A 39 6.42 -1.15 -19.92
CA PHE A 39 5.24 -0.87 -20.73
C PHE A 39 5.51 -1.14 -22.22
N ASP A 40 6.65 -0.67 -22.72
CA ASP A 40 6.95 -0.63 -24.16
C ASP A 40 7.79 -1.79 -24.69
N SER A 41 8.34 -2.62 -23.80
CA SER A 41 9.15 -3.79 -24.19
C SER A 41 8.65 -5.08 -23.54
N ASP A 42 9.10 -6.21 -24.07
CA ASP A 42 8.82 -7.56 -23.53
C ASP A 42 9.72 -7.90 -22.33
N PHE A 43 10.18 -6.87 -21.62
CA PHE A 43 10.99 -7.06 -20.43
C PHE A 43 10.11 -7.52 -19.26
N GLU A 44 10.45 -8.68 -18.70
CA GLU A 44 9.83 -9.27 -17.53
C GLU A 44 10.91 -9.80 -16.59
N LYS A 45 10.80 -9.45 -15.30
CA LYS A 45 11.71 -9.96 -14.28
C LYS A 45 10.98 -10.16 -12.96
N ILE A 46 11.10 -11.35 -12.40
CA ILE A 46 10.60 -11.67 -11.06
C ILE A 46 11.44 -10.92 -10.02
N THR A 47 10.76 -10.32 -9.05
CA THR A 47 11.34 -9.54 -7.95
C THR A 47 10.69 -9.92 -6.63
N GLN A 48 11.41 -9.74 -5.53
CA GLN A 48 10.85 -9.89 -4.19
C GLN A 48 10.52 -8.52 -3.62
N MET A 49 9.33 -8.38 -3.07
CA MET A 49 8.87 -7.16 -2.42
C MET A 49 8.44 -7.43 -0.99
N VAL A 50 8.81 -6.50 -0.11
CA VAL A 50 8.38 -6.51 1.28
C VAL A 50 7.74 -5.17 1.58
N ILE A 51 6.47 -5.16 1.98
CA ILE A 51 5.79 -3.97 2.47
C ILE A 51 5.54 -4.14 3.97
N SER A 52 5.99 -3.17 4.75
CA SER A 52 5.82 -3.19 6.21
C SER A 52 5.45 -1.82 6.75
N GLY A 53 4.61 -1.76 7.77
CA GLY A 53 4.14 -0.48 8.29
C GLY A 53 2.94 -0.56 9.20
N LYS A 54 2.27 0.58 9.37
CA LYS A 54 1.07 0.72 10.20
C LYS A 54 -0.09 1.22 9.36
N SER A 55 -1.18 0.47 9.38
CA SER A 55 -2.47 0.90 8.85
C SER A 55 -3.26 1.58 9.96
N ASN A 56 -3.59 2.85 9.75
CA ASN A 56 -4.41 3.64 10.65
C ASN A 56 -5.82 3.74 10.06
N ARG A 57 -6.80 3.20 10.79
CA ARG A 57 -8.21 3.34 10.46
C ARG A 57 -8.75 4.58 11.14
N ASN A 58 -9.30 5.49 10.34
CA ASN A 58 -9.82 6.75 10.85
C ASN A 58 -11.31 6.84 10.54
N VAL A 59 -12.12 7.13 11.56
CA VAL A 59 -13.58 7.33 11.39
C VAL A 59 -13.90 8.74 10.88
N PHE A 60 -13.02 9.71 11.15
CA PHE A 60 -13.22 11.13 10.80
C PHE A 60 -12.29 11.63 9.69
N SER A 61 -11.30 10.83 9.26
CA SER A 61 -10.40 11.16 8.14
C SER A 61 -10.23 9.92 7.26
N ARG A 62 -9.47 10.04 6.17
CA ARG A 62 -9.19 8.89 5.31
C ARG A 62 -8.35 7.86 6.09
N ASP A 63 -8.65 6.58 5.86
CA ASP A 63 -7.74 5.50 6.25
C ASP A 63 -6.38 5.75 5.60
N SER A 64 -5.30 5.47 6.33
CA SER A 64 -3.94 5.74 5.87
C SER A 64 -3.01 4.59 6.20
N PHE A 65 -1.99 4.41 5.38
CA PHE A 65 -0.93 3.45 5.60
C PHE A 65 0.41 4.17 5.55
N PHE A 66 1.21 3.98 6.58
CA PHE A 66 2.57 4.52 6.68
C PHE A 66 3.54 3.39 6.88
N GLY A 67 4.54 3.29 6.01
CA GLY A 67 5.44 2.16 6.04
C GLY A 67 6.65 2.31 5.16
N GLN A 68 7.30 1.18 4.94
CA GLN A 68 8.45 1.01 4.09
C GLN A 68 8.15 -0.08 3.05
N LEU A 69 8.55 0.19 1.82
CA LEU A 69 8.56 -0.76 0.72
C LEU A 69 10.01 -1.10 0.39
N VAL A 70 10.35 -2.38 0.42
CA VAL A 70 11.66 -2.91 0.02
C VAL A 70 11.48 -3.78 -1.23
N VAL A 71 12.36 -3.61 -2.22
CA VAL A 71 12.37 -4.34 -3.48
C VAL A 71 13.76 -4.95 -3.70
N ASP A 72 13.83 -6.26 -3.96
CA ASP A 72 15.04 -7.05 -4.15
C ASP A 72 16.09 -6.88 -3.01
N ASP A 73 15.65 -6.59 -1.78
CA ASP A 73 16.49 -6.29 -0.60
C ASP A 73 17.50 -5.13 -0.76
N ASP A 74 17.47 -4.42 -1.88
CA ASP A 74 18.43 -3.39 -2.27
C ASP A 74 17.78 -1.99 -2.28
N LEU A 75 16.54 -1.92 -2.77
CA LEU A 75 15.82 -0.66 -2.91
C LEU A 75 14.80 -0.52 -1.78
N SER A 76 14.99 0.48 -0.91
CA SER A 76 14.11 0.74 0.22
C SER A 76 13.53 2.14 0.18
N TYR A 77 12.22 2.26 0.32
CA TYR A 77 11.51 3.52 0.20
C TYR A 77 10.47 3.70 1.30
N ASP A 78 10.32 4.94 1.78
CA ASP A 78 9.21 5.30 2.65
C ASP A 78 7.95 5.51 1.79
N VAL A 79 6.85 4.89 2.23
CA VAL A 79 5.56 4.92 1.56
C VAL A 79 4.47 5.45 2.48
N GLU A 80 3.72 6.40 1.94
CA GLU A 80 2.55 6.98 2.59
C GLU A 80 1.35 6.86 1.64
N LEU A 81 0.37 6.05 2.05
CA LEU A 81 -0.82 5.76 1.25
C LEU A 81 -2.05 6.29 1.93
N TYR A 82 -2.96 6.80 1.12
CA TYR A 82 -4.26 7.29 1.56
C TYR A 82 -5.37 6.49 0.89
N TYR A 83 -6.39 6.18 1.66
CA TYR A 83 -7.56 5.50 1.14
C TYR A 83 -8.41 6.47 0.32
N ASP A 84 -8.67 6.08 -0.93
CA ASP A 84 -9.49 6.81 -1.87
C ASP A 84 -10.37 5.83 -2.67
N GLY A 85 -11.69 6.00 -2.54
CA GLY A 85 -12.68 5.32 -3.39
C GLY A 85 -12.61 3.79 -3.49
N GLY A 86 -12.09 3.09 -2.47
CA GLY A 86 -11.93 1.62 -2.50
C GLY A 86 -10.48 1.12 -2.44
N LYS A 87 -9.50 1.99 -2.69
CA LYS A 87 -8.08 1.63 -2.85
C LYS A 87 -7.19 2.52 -1.99
N LEU A 88 -5.95 2.10 -1.80
CA LEU A 88 -4.88 2.90 -1.22
C LEU A 88 -3.99 3.42 -2.34
N PHE A 89 -3.76 4.73 -2.37
CA PHE A 89 -2.89 5.37 -3.34
C PHE A 89 -1.93 6.32 -2.65
N GLY A 90 -0.69 6.38 -3.13
CA GLY A 90 0.35 7.21 -2.53
C GLY A 90 1.52 7.47 -3.47
N THR A 91 2.33 8.43 -3.06
CA THR A 91 3.60 8.77 -3.74
C THR A 91 4.75 8.17 -2.94
N ILE A 92 5.72 7.60 -3.64
CA ILE A 92 6.94 7.07 -3.04
C ILE A 92 7.97 8.20 -3.00
N THR A 93 8.55 8.43 -1.84
CA THR A 93 9.49 9.54 -1.65
C THR A 93 10.82 9.05 -1.10
N THR A 94 11.90 9.73 -1.50
CA THR A 94 13.24 9.48 -0.96
C THR A 94 13.92 10.80 -0.62
N PHE A 95 14.84 10.76 0.34
CA PHE A 95 15.70 11.89 0.67
C PHE A 95 16.85 11.96 -0.33
N SER A 96 16.89 13.02 -1.13
CA SER A 96 18.06 13.30 -1.97
C SER A 96 19.27 13.71 -1.12
N LYS A 97 20.47 13.62 -1.69
CA LYS A 97 21.74 14.07 -1.08
C LYS A 97 21.68 15.51 -0.57
N ASP A 98 20.81 16.34 -1.13
CA ASP A 98 20.60 17.75 -0.75
C ASP A 98 19.49 17.96 0.31
N VAL A 99 19.08 16.90 1.03
CA VAL A 99 18.03 16.95 2.08
C VAL A 99 16.66 17.38 1.55
N ARG A 100 16.46 17.35 0.23
CA ARG A 100 15.16 17.59 -0.40
C ARG A 100 14.42 16.28 -0.61
N LEU A 101 13.15 16.28 -0.22
CA LEU A 101 12.23 15.18 -0.44
C LEU A 101 11.88 15.12 -1.93
N LYS A 102 12.25 14.03 -2.61
CA LYS A 102 12.00 13.83 -4.04
C LYS A 102 11.01 12.68 -4.21
N SER A 103 9.96 12.92 -4.99
CA SER A 103 9.10 11.83 -5.47
C SER A 103 9.86 10.98 -6.48
N VAL A 104 9.94 9.68 -6.24
CA VAL A 104 10.62 8.70 -7.10
C VAL A 104 9.66 7.72 -7.74
N GLY A 105 8.37 7.82 -7.41
CA GLY A 105 7.39 6.85 -7.87
C GLY A 105 6.01 7.02 -7.28
N SER A 106 5.14 6.10 -7.64
CA SER A 106 3.79 6.00 -7.08
C SER A 106 3.44 4.55 -6.79
N VAL A 107 2.50 4.35 -5.89
CA VAL A 107 2.00 3.02 -5.56
C VAL A 107 0.48 3.07 -5.40
N MET A 108 -0.15 2.05 -5.95
CA MET A 108 -1.58 1.81 -5.86
C MET A 108 -1.80 0.39 -5.38
N THR A 109 -2.68 0.21 -4.40
CA THR A 109 -2.94 -1.11 -3.84
C THR A 109 -4.36 -1.24 -3.32
N THR A 110 -4.85 -2.47 -3.21
CA THR A 110 -6.10 -2.75 -2.51
C THR A 110 -5.94 -2.51 -1.01
N LYS A 111 -7.06 -2.32 -0.30
CA LYS A 111 -7.06 -2.07 1.15
C LYS A 111 -6.35 -3.16 1.96
N GLU A 112 -6.42 -4.40 1.48
CA GLU A 112 -5.83 -5.59 2.13
C GLU A 112 -4.41 -5.91 1.61
N LEU A 113 -3.84 -5.01 0.80
CA LEU A 113 -2.54 -5.19 0.15
C LEU A 113 -2.46 -6.49 -0.67
N GLU A 114 -3.59 -6.95 -1.20
CA GLU A 114 -3.67 -8.17 -2.01
C GLU A 114 -3.03 -7.97 -3.38
N TYR A 115 -3.31 -6.83 -4.00
CA TYR A 115 -2.70 -6.42 -5.27
C TYR A 115 -1.97 -5.10 -5.07
N ILE A 116 -0.72 -5.03 -5.54
CA ILE A 116 0.13 -3.85 -5.46
C ILE A 116 0.67 -3.54 -6.85
N TRP A 117 0.48 -2.30 -7.29
CA TRP A 117 1.06 -1.75 -8.50
C TRP A 117 1.94 -0.57 -8.14
N ILE A 118 3.21 -0.64 -8.53
CA ILE A 118 4.23 0.34 -8.20
C ILE A 118 4.88 0.85 -9.48
N THR A 119 5.13 2.15 -9.56
CA THR A 119 6.01 2.75 -10.57
C THR A 119 7.18 3.40 -9.85
N LEU A 120 8.41 3.12 -10.29
CA LEU A 120 9.64 3.63 -9.68
C LEU A 120 10.63 4.05 -10.77
N ASN A 121 11.13 5.28 -10.68
CA ASN A 121 12.13 5.79 -11.61
C ASN A 121 13.45 5.01 -11.50
N ASP A 122 13.83 4.59 -10.29
CA ASP A 122 15.09 3.88 -10.02
C ASP A 122 15.12 2.50 -10.69
N ILE A 123 13.96 1.89 -10.96
CA ILE A 123 13.85 0.61 -11.70
C ILE A 123 14.16 0.83 -13.18
N ASN A 124 13.65 1.93 -13.75
CA ASN A 124 13.92 2.31 -15.13
C ASN A 124 15.42 2.49 -15.35
N GLU A 125 16.09 3.19 -14.44
CA GLU A 125 17.53 3.38 -14.45
C GLU A 125 18.31 2.06 -14.26
N LYS A 126 17.91 1.22 -13.28
CA LYS A 126 18.60 -0.04 -12.96
C LYS A 126 18.55 -1.07 -14.09
N TYR A 127 17.42 -1.15 -14.79
CA TYR A 127 17.20 -2.15 -15.84
C TYR A 127 17.28 -1.59 -17.27
N GLY A 128 17.52 -0.30 -17.44
CA GLY A 128 17.62 0.34 -18.76
C GLY A 128 16.32 0.32 -19.55
N ILE A 129 15.17 0.40 -18.85
CA ILE A 129 13.83 0.46 -19.46
C ILE A 129 13.30 1.90 -19.39
N GLN A 130 12.49 2.32 -20.37
CA GLN A 130 11.95 3.70 -20.39
C GLN A 130 10.88 3.92 -19.33
N GLU A 131 9.84 3.10 -19.34
CA GLU A 131 8.75 3.15 -18.38
C GLU A 131 8.46 1.74 -17.88
N GLY A 132 8.81 1.48 -16.62
CA GLY A 132 8.58 0.23 -15.93
C GLY A 132 7.60 0.34 -14.78
N TYR A 133 6.99 -0.78 -14.45
CA TYR A 133 6.18 -0.95 -13.26
C TYR A 133 6.48 -2.29 -12.60
N ILE A 134 6.21 -2.36 -11.30
CA ILE A 134 6.15 -3.62 -10.57
C ILE A 134 4.69 -3.92 -10.28
N PHE A 135 4.28 -5.18 -10.47
CA PHE A 135 2.99 -5.64 -10.04
C PHE A 135 3.10 -6.92 -9.21
N SER A 136 2.29 -7.04 -8.17
CA SER A 136 2.19 -8.26 -7.38
C SER A 136 0.75 -8.52 -6.94
N PRO A 137 0.32 -9.79 -6.89
CA PRO A 137 0.98 -10.98 -7.45
C PRO A 137 0.76 -11.06 -8.97
N ALA A 138 1.78 -11.51 -9.73
CA ALA A 138 1.61 -11.93 -11.11
C ALA A 138 2.77 -12.83 -11.58
N ASP A 139 2.42 -13.80 -12.43
CA ASP A 139 3.31 -14.78 -13.05
C ASP A 139 3.93 -14.25 -14.35
N ASN A 140 3.23 -13.37 -15.07
CA ASN A 140 3.65 -12.78 -16.35
C ASN A 140 2.99 -11.42 -16.63
N LYS A 141 3.50 -10.69 -17.62
CA LYS A 141 3.03 -9.33 -17.97
C LYS A 141 1.56 -9.30 -18.38
N GLU A 142 1.08 -10.30 -19.11
CA GLU A 142 -0.31 -10.36 -19.57
C GLU A 142 -1.26 -10.46 -18.36
N GLN A 143 -1.01 -11.40 -17.46
CA GLN A 143 -1.76 -11.57 -16.23
C GLN A 143 -1.69 -10.33 -15.34
N ALA A 144 -0.51 -9.71 -15.19
CA ALA A 144 -0.35 -8.46 -14.45
C ALA A 144 -1.26 -7.36 -15.00
N ASN A 145 -1.29 -7.17 -16.32
CA ASN A 145 -2.11 -6.16 -16.97
C ASN A 145 -3.61 -6.41 -16.80
N GLU A 146 -4.05 -7.67 -16.87
CA GLU A 146 -5.44 -8.03 -16.61
C GLU A 146 -5.85 -7.74 -15.16
N LEU A 147 -5.02 -8.14 -14.20
CA LEU A 147 -5.28 -7.93 -12.78
C LEU A 147 -5.27 -6.44 -12.40
N ILE A 148 -4.35 -5.65 -12.95
CA ILE A 148 -4.37 -4.18 -12.78
C ILE A 148 -5.70 -3.60 -13.26
N LYS A 149 -6.15 -3.97 -14.46
CA LYS A 149 -7.42 -3.48 -15.00
C LYS A 149 -8.61 -3.89 -14.13
N LYS A 150 -8.62 -5.15 -13.69
CA LYS A 150 -9.75 -5.75 -12.98
C LYS A 150 -9.86 -5.32 -11.52
N GLU A 151 -8.74 -5.24 -10.81
CA GLU A 151 -8.70 -5.05 -9.35
C GLU A 151 -8.32 -3.60 -8.97
N LEU A 152 -7.48 -2.93 -9.77
CA LEU A 152 -6.94 -1.59 -9.45
C LEU A 152 -7.52 -0.47 -10.31
N MET A 153 -7.99 -0.71 -11.53
CA MET A 153 -8.55 0.34 -12.40
C MET A 153 -10.08 0.33 -12.51
N LYS A 154 -10.79 -0.66 -11.95
CA LYS A 154 -12.25 -0.57 -11.84
C LYS A 154 -12.62 0.66 -11.01
N VAL A 155 -13.10 1.70 -11.67
CA VAL A 155 -13.81 2.81 -11.05
C VAL A 155 -15.16 2.22 -10.63
N THR A 156 -15.42 2.16 -9.33
CA THR A 156 -16.76 1.85 -8.82
C THR A 156 -17.68 2.94 -9.36
N GLN A 157 -18.50 2.61 -10.37
CA GLN A 157 -19.60 3.47 -10.82
C GLN A 157 -20.65 3.59 -9.71
#